data_AF-A0A7J3M2M6-F1
#
_entry.id   AF-A0A7J3M2M6-F1
#
_cell.length_a   1.000
_cell.length_b   1.000
_cell.length_c   1.000
_cell.angle_alpha   90.00
_cell.angle_beta   90.00
_cell.angle_gamma   90.00
#
_symmetry.space_group_name_H-M   'P 1'
#
loop_
_entity.id
_entity.type
_entity.pdbx_description
1 polymer ?
#
loop_
_entity_poly.entity_id
_entity_poly.type
_entity_poly.pdbx_seq_one_letter_code
_entity_poly.pdbx_strand_id
1 'polypeptide(L)'
;MKILFEPMGKVAEGSGSIIEIARASGVSIRSDCGGKGICGKCKVLVINGKFSELTEHERKKLNETEIKQGYRLSCQAEILSDATVFVPAESRGEVRKIEDATIDKEVELNPAVVKIRLKLNTPTLEDPKPDVERLSEAIKNVEIPLSLLRKLPDLLRSFSWDFSAVLWKNRLIAIESPNSEIYGVAVDIGSSKIVCHLVNLANGKTIAKAFAENPQVAYGEDVVSRITYAKKDENLAKLQRIVVETVNDLITKLCKEAGISKENVYEVMVVGNSVMHHLFFGITPKFIGVSPFIPAVRRSISYPANEVGLRIAENGIVTSLPLIAGFIGADATANLLLTEIYKSEEVAMVIDVGTNTEIILGNRERVIACSTPSGPAFEGAHISSGMKAVSGAIEKIRIKDEDVFYSTIDNKKPKGICGSGLIDLIAELYKNNYINKFGKFKRDGRRIVHEEVPKFVVAFSDETEFGKSITVTEKDINEFLLAKASIKAGWSILAKRFNVEPEKI
;
A
#
# COMPACT_ATOMS: atom_id res chain seq x y z
N MET A 1 -19.24 17.13 17.89
CA MET A 1 -20.58 16.66 17.46
C MET A 1 -20.51 15.16 17.28
N LYS A 2 -21.60 14.44 17.57
CA LYS A 2 -21.73 12.99 17.42
C LYS A 2 -22.35 12.65 16.08
N ILE A 3 -21.76 11.70 15.37
CA ILE A 3 -22.33 11.14 14.14
C ILE A 3 -22.45 9.64 14.26
N LEU A 4 -23.64 9.11 13.94
CA LEU A 4 -23.91 7.68 13.82
C LEU A 4 -23.85 7.28 12.35
N PHE A 5 -23.00 6.30 12.03
CA PHE A 5 -22.86 5.72 10.69
C PHE A 5 -23.63 4.40 10.59
N GLU A 6 -24.76 4.42 9.89
CA GLU A 6 -25.57 3.25 9.56
C GLU A 6 -25.17 2.67 8.19
N PRO A 7 -25.25 1.35 7.96
CA PRO A 7 -25.69 0.29 8.87
C PRO A 7 -24.57 -0.24 9.78
N MET A 8 -23.41 0.44 9.84
CA MET A 8 -22.25 -0.04 10.61
C MET A 8 -22.43 0.08 12.13
N GLY A 9 -23.51 0.73 12.60
CA GLY A 9 -23.79 0.96 14.03
C GLY A 9 -22.70 1.77 14.74
N LYS A 10 -21.90 2.53 14.00
CA LYS A 10 -20.66 3.14 14.52
C LYS A 10 -20.88 4.60 14.89
N VAL A 11 -20.70 4.92 16.16
CA VAL A 11 -20.76 6.30 16.68
C VAL A 11 -19.36 6.89 16.70
N ALA A 12 -19.23 8.10 16.17
CA ALA A 12 -17.98 8.86 16.16
C ALA A 12 -18.21 10.29 16.66
N GLU A 13 -17.19 10.86 17.28
CA GLU A 13 -17.19 12.26 17.70
C GLU A 13 -16.18 13.07 16.88
N GLY A 14 -16.59 14.24 16.39
CA GLY A 14 -15.71 15.12 15.64
C GLY A 14 -16.38 16.41 15.17
N SER A 15 -15.62 17.15 14.36
CA SER A 15 -16.03 18.36 13.65
C SER A 15 -15.42 18.34 12.24
N GLY A 16 -16.07 18.98 11.28
CA GLY A 16 -15.64 19.00 9.88
C GLY A 16 -16.54 18.16 8.98
N SER A 17 -15.99 17.70 7.86
CA SER A 17 -16.74 16.90 6.89
C SER A 17 -17.05 15.49 7.39
N ILE A 18 -18.16 14.91 6.93
CA ILE A 18 -18.57 13.54 7.28
C ILE A 18 -17.44 12.54 7.01
N ILE A 19 -16.68 12.73 5.92
CA ILE A 19 -15.61 11.81 5.54
C ILE A 19 -14.39 11.89 6.46
N GLU A 20 -14.07 13.07 7.01
CA GLU A 20 -12.99 13.23 7.97
C GLU A 20 -13.32 12.50 9.27
N ILE A 21 -14.55 12.64 9.75
CA ILE A 21 -15.04 11.95 10.96
C ILE A 21 -15.13 10.44 10.71
N ALA A 22 -15.59 10.02 9.53
CA ALA A 22 -15.61 8.61 9.13
C ALA A 22 -14.20 8.01 9.15
N ARG A 23 -13.22 8.68 8.54
CA ARG A 23 -11.83 8.23 8.51
C ARG A 23 -11.21 8.14 9.90
N ALA A 24 -11.36 9.19 10.71
CA ALA A 24 -10.81 9.24 12.07
C ALA A 24 -11.40 8.14 12.97
N SER A 25 -12.65 7.76 12.73
CA SER A 25 -13.29 6.67 13.45
C SER A 25 -13.04 5.30 12.83
N GLY A 26 -12.45 5.17 11.65
CA GLY A 26 -12.25 3.89 10.97
C GLY A 26 -13.53 3.35 10.31
N VAL A 27 -14.40 4.24 9.84
CA VAL A 27 -15.50 3.96 8.91
C VAL A 27 -14.99 4.21 7.48
N SER A 28 -15.01 3.17 6.65
CA SER A 28 -14.52 3.26 5.27
C SER A 28 -15.60 3.77 4.32
N ILE A 29 -15.46 5.02 3.88
CA ILE A 29 -16.26 5.63 2.81
C ILE A 29 -15.32 5.90 1.63
N ARG A 30 -15.74 5.51 0.42
CA ARG A 30 -14.98 5.75 -0.82
C ARG A 30 -14.62 7.22 -0.99
N SER A 31 -13.40 7.49 -1.42
CA SER A 31 -12.91 8.86 -1.64
C SER A 31 -11.89 8.94 -2.77
N ASP A 32 -12.26 8.43 -3.93
CA ASP A 32 -11.40 8.31 -5.11
C ASP A 32 -10.91 9.66 -5.68
N CYS A 33 -11.25 10.81 -5.08
CA CYS A 33 -10.77 12.14 -5.46
C CYS A 33 -10.12 12.92 -4.31
N GLY A 34 -9.78 12.23 -3.21
CA GLY A 34 -9.16 12.85 -2.03
C GLY A 34 -10.03 13.87 -1.29
N GLY A 35 -11.34 13.89 -1.55
CA GLY A 35 -12.28 14.81 -0.90
C GLY A 35 -12.59 16.09 -1.68
N LYS A 36 -12.11 16.24 -2.91
CA LYS A 36 -12.33 17.43 -3.76
C LYS A 36 -13.76 17.59 -4.33
N GLY A 37 -14.68 16.66 -4.04
CA GLY A 37 -16.05 16.68 -4.58
C GLY A 37 -16.19 16.33 -6.07
N ILE A 38 -15.15 15.78 -6.72
CA ILE A 38 -15.14 15.59 -8.19
C ILE A 38 -15.63 14.20 -8.62
N CYS A 39 -15.37 13.15 -7.83
CA CYS A 39 -15.72 11.77 -8.23
C CYS A 39 -17.20 11.39 -8.03
N GLY A 40 -17.89 12.01 -7.06
CA GLY A 40 -19.28 11.67 -6.72
C GLY A 40 -19.49 10.30 -6.06
N LYS A 41 -18.43 9.57 -5.69
CA LYS A 41 -18.49 8.18 -5.18
C LYS A 41 -18.67 8.08 -3.65
N CYS A 42 -18.51 9.18 -2.94
CA CYS A 42 -18.57 9.28 -1.48
C CYS A 42 -19.98 9.61 -0.94
N LYS A 43 -21.03 9.17 -1.65
CA LYS A 43 -22.41 9.53 -1.33
C LYS A 43 -22.80 8.99 0.04
N VAL A 44 -23.53 9.80 0.78
CA VAL A 44 -24.15 9.41 2.05
C VAL A 44 -25.57 9.96 2.07
N LEU A 45 -26.48 9.22 2.68
CA LEU A 45 -27.85 9.65 2.88
C LEU A 45 -27.98 10.21 4.29
N VAL A 46 -28.39 11.47 4.40
CA VAL A 46 -28.64 12.09 5.71
C VAL A 46 -29.99 11.61 6.23
N ILE A 47 -29.98 10.93 7.38
CA ILE A 47 -31.20 10.47 8.05
C ILE A 47 -31.70 11.55 9.02
N ASN A 48 -30.80 12.13 9.81
CA ASN A 48 -31.07 13.27 10.67
C ASN A 48 -29.81 14.11 10.92
N GLY A 49 -29.99 15.32 11.45
CA GLY A 49 -28.92 16.27 11.76
C GLY A 49 -28.84 17.44 10.78
N LYS A 50 -28.13 18.49 11.18
CA LYS A 50 -27.88 19.68 10.36
C LYS A 50 -26.48 19.60 9.76
N PHE A 51 -26.39 19.97 8.49
CA PHE A 51 -25.15 20.00 7.72
C PHE A 51 -25.00 21.35 7.02
N SER A 52 -23.79 21.64 6.53
CA SER A 52 -23.52 22.81 5.68
C SER A 52 -24.46 22.88 4.48
N GLU A 53 -24.58 24.08 3.91
CA GLU A 53 -25.28 24.30 2.64
C GLU A 53 -24.68 23.46 1.50
N LEU A 54 -25.49 23.12 0.50
CA LEU A 54 -25.05 22.34 -0.66
C LEU A 54 -23.98 23.11 -1.44
N THR A 55 -22.79 22.52 -1.56
CA THR A 55 -21.69 23.11 -2.34
C THR A 55 -21.95 23.00 -3.85
N GLU A 56 -21.25 23.80 -4.66
CA GLU A 56 -21.32 23.68 -6.12
C GLU A 56 -20.91 22.28 -6.61
N HIS A 57 -19.93 21.66 -5.94
CA HIS A 57 -19.48 20.31 -6.27
C HIS A 57 -20.56 19.27 -6.03
N GLU A 58 -21.33 19.40 -4.94
CA GLU A 58 -22.48 18.55 -4.68
C GLU A 58 -23.55 18.71 -5.77
N ARG A 59 -23.88 19.96 -6.14
CA ARG A 59 -24.87 20.25 -7.20
C ARG A 59 -24.47 19.73 -8.58
N LYS A 60 -23.17 19.65 -8.87
CA LYS A 60 -22.65 19.09 -10.13
C LYS A 60 -22.64 17.55 -10.17
N LYS A 61 -22.77 16.87 -9.03
CA LYS A 61 -22.60 15.41 -8.93
C LYS A 61 -23.81 14.66 -8.41
N LEU A 62 -24.73 15.36 -7.76
CA LEU A 62 -26.00 14.84 -7.30
C LEU A 62 -27.11 15.41 -8.20
N ASN A 63 -28.03 14.56 -8.64
CA ASN A 63 -29.21 15.03 -9.36
C ASN A 63 -30.26 15.60 -8.39
N GLU A 64 -31.28 16.31 -8.91
CA GLU A 64 -32.31 16.93 -8.07
C GLU A 64 -33.07 15.92 -7.20
N THR A 65 -33.27 14.70 -7.69
CA THR A 65 -33.97 13.63 -6.96
C THR A 65 -33.14 13.16 -5.77
N GLU A 66 -31.84 12.93 -5.97
CA GLU A 66 -30.89 12.56 -4.93
C GLU A 66 -30.80 13.65 -3.85
N ILE A 67 -30.72 14.91 -4.26
CA ILE A 67 -30.70 16.05 -3.33
C ILE A 67 -31.99 16.10 -2.50
N LYS A 68 -33.16 15.97 -3.14
CA LYS A 68 -34.48 15.93 -2.46
C LYS A 68 -34.61 14.76 -1.49
N GLN A 69 -33.96 13.64 -1.79
CA GLN A 69 -33.92 12.46 -0.92
C GLN A 69 -32.95 12.62 0.26
N GLY A 70 -32.14 13.69 0.31
CA GLY A 70 -31.19 13.94 1.39
C GLY A 70 -29.80 13.32 1.15
N TYR A 71 -29.47 12.94 -0.09
CA TYR A 71 -28.11 12.54 -0.42
C TYR A 71 -27.17 13.74 -0.38
N ARG A 72 -25.97 13.52 0.16
CA ARG A 72 -24.87 14.47 0.24
C ARG A 72 -23.57 13.79 -0.16
N LEU A 73 -22.56 14.57 -0.54
CA LEU A 73 -21.19 14.06 -0.66
C LEU A 73 -20.52 14.14 0.71
N SER A 74 -20.12 12.99 1.27
CA SER A 74 -19.51 12.97 2.61
C SER A 74 -18.25 13.82 2.74
N CYS A 75 -17.54 14.07 1.63
CA CYS A 75 -16.37 14.94 1.61
C CYS A 75 -16.65 16.44 1.50
N GLN A 76 -17.91 16.85 1.33
CA GLN A 76 -18.32 18.24 1.17
C GLN A 76 -19.29 18.68 2.26
N ALA A 77 -20.14 17.76 2.73
CA ALA A 77 -21.07 18.04 3.80
C ALA A 77 -20.34 18.07 5.15
N GLU A 78 -20.32 19.25 5.77
CA GLU A 78 -19.81 19.48 7.11
C GLU A 78 -20.91 19.32 8.14
N ILE A 79 -20.60 18.66 9.25
CA ILE A 79 -21.56 18.44 10.33
C ILE A 79 -21.72 19.72 11.17
N LEU A 80 -22.96 20.13 11.44
CA LEU A 80 -23.30 21.32 12.24
C LEU A 80 -24.08 20.98 13.53
N SER A 81 -24.56 19.75 13.67
CA SER A 81 -25.18 19.22 14.89
C SER A 81 -24.94 17.71 14.99
N ASP A 82 -25.34 17.10 16.09
CA ASP A 82 -25.39 15.64 16.13
C ASP A 82 -26.26 15.10 14.99
N ALA A 83 -25.83 14.00 14.38
CA ALA A 83 -26.38 13.52 13.12
C ALA A 83 -26.32 12.00 12.95
N THR A 84 -27.16 11.49 12.05
CA THR A 84 -27.18 10.08 11.64
C THR A 84 -27.12 10.03 10.12
N VAL A 85 -26.15 9.31 9.60
CA VAL A 85 -25.96 9.15 8.15
C VAL A 85 -25.96 7.68 7.81
N PHE A 86 -26.70 7.33 6.77
CA PHE A 86 -26.63 6.02 6.16
C PHE A 86 -25.58 6.05 5.05
N VAL A 87 -24.61 5.15 5.12
CA VAL A 87 -23.58 4.95 4.09
C VAL A 87 -24.09 3.86 3.14
N PRO A 88 -24.50 4.19 1.90
CA PRO A 88 -24.93 3.20 0.91
C PRO A 88 -23.83 2.19 0.61
N ALA A 89 -24.21 0.96 0.28
CA ALA A 89 -23.25 -0.11 -0.05
C ALA A 89 -22.26 0.32 -1.14
N GLU A 90 -22.72 1.04 -2.17
CA GLU A 90 -21.90 1.57 -3.26
C GLU A 90 -20.80 2.57 -2.81
N SER A 91 -20.98 3.19 -1.64
CA SER A 91 -20.05 4.15 -1.06
C SER A 91 -19.19 3.56 0.07
N ARG A 92 -19.42 2.31 0.48
CA ARG A 92 -18.58 1.61 1.45
C ARG A 92 -17.31 1.11 0.75
N GLY A 93 -16.17 1.17 1.46
CA GLY A 93 -14.98 0.47 1.00
C GLY A 93 -15.05 -1.01 1.37
N GLU A 94 -15.12 -1.91 0.39
CA GLU A 94 -15.01 -3.34 0.63
C GLU A 94 -13.57 -3.74 1.01
N VAL A 95 -13.44 -4.66 1.96
CA VAL A 95 -12.15 -5.22 2.40
C VAL A 95 -11.72 -6.30 1.42
N ARG A 96 -10.53 -6.12 0.83
CA ARG A 96 -9.90 -6.98 -0.16
C ARG A 96 -9.62 -8.40 0.38
N LYS A 97 -9.84 -9.42 -0.45
CA LYS A 97 -9.06 -10.67 -0.43
C LYS A 97 -7.88 -10.47 -1.38
N ILE A 98 -6.66 -10.69 -0.90
CA ILE A 98 -5.47 -10.70 -1.77
C ILE A 98 -5.46 -12.06 -2.46
N GLU A 99 -5.40 -12.08 -3.78
CA GLU A 99 -5.04 -13.30 -4.51
C GLU A 99 -3.54 -13.54 -4.32
N ASP A 100 -3.21 -14.70 -3.75
CA ASP A 100 -1.85 -15.16 -3.51
C ASP A 100 -1.33 -15.81 -4.80
N ALA A 101 -0.70 -15.02 -5.66
CA ALA A 101 0.29 -15.56 -6.59
C ALA A 101 1.66 -15.41 -5.92
N THR A 102 2.04 -16.40 -5.10
CA THR A 102 3.40 -16.47 -4.54
C THR A 102 4.32 -17.11 -5.56
N ILE A 103 5.41 -16.41 -5.89
CA ILE A 103 6.61 -17.07 -6.40
C ILE A 103 7.26 -17.70 -5.17
N ASP A 104 6.88 -18.94 -4.85
CA ASP A 104 7.53 -19.71 -3.79
C ASP A 104 8.90 -20.17 -4.30
N LYS A 105 9.89 -19.29 -4.17
CA LYS A 105 11.28 -19.67 -4.29
C LYS A 105 11.79 -20.08 -2.92
N GLU A 106 12.37 -21.27 -2.81
CA GLU A 106 13.10 -21.64 -1.60
C GLU A 106 14.30 -20.68 -1.45
N VAL A 107 14.28 -19.88 -0.38
CA VAL A 107 15.36 -18.96 -0.03
C VAL A 107 16.12 -19.56 1.15
N GLU A 108 17.44 -19.63 1.03
CA GLU A 108 18.30 -20.02 2.16
C GLU A 108 18.16 -18.99 3.29
N LEU A 109 17.78 -19.46 4.48
CA LEU A 109 17.52 -18.58 5.62
C LEU A 109 18.83 -18.09 6.20
N ASN A 110 19.06 -16.79 6.06
CA ASN A 110 20.14 -16.07 6.71
C ASN A 110 19.59 -14.78 7.36
N PRO A 111 18.75 -14.90 8.41
CA PRO A 111 18.15 -13.75 9.05
C PRO A 111 19.22 -12.90 9.75
N ALA A 112 19.07 -11.58 9.74
CA ALA A 112 19.97 -10.70 10.48
C ALA A 112 19.82 -10.88 11.99
N VAL A 113 18.62 -11.28 12.44
CA VAL A 113 18.37 -11.70 13.82
C VAL A 113 18.63 -13.18 13.98
N VAL A 114 19.56 -13.52 14.87
CA VAL A 114 19.87 -14.90 15.25
C VAL A 114 19.68 -15.12 16.74
N LYS A 115 19.20 -16.31 17.10
CA LYS A 115 19.03 -16.73 18.49
C LYS A 115 20.05 -17.81 18.83
N ILE A 116 20.83 -17.59 19.88
CA ILE A 116 21.87 -18.51 20.33
C ILE A 116 21.58 -18.89 21.78
N ARG A 117 21.36 -20.19 22.05
CA ARG A 117 21.26 -20.68 23.42
C ARG A 117 22.64 -20.73 24.05
N LEU A 118 22.78 -20.14 25.23
CA LEU A 118 24.02 -20.07 25.99
C LEU A 118 23.81 -20.59 27.39
N LYS A 119 24.78 -21.38 27.85
CA LYS A 119 24.89 -21.80 29.24
C LYS A 119 26.23 -21.34 29.77
N LEU A 120 26.22 -20.29 30.58
CA LEU A 120 27.42 -19.69 31.15
C LEU A 120 27.71 -20.28 32.53
N ASN A 121 28.98 -20.26 32.94
CA ASN A 121 29.37 -20.69 34.29
C ASN A 121 28.92 -19.65 35.32
N THR A 122 28.28 -20.13 36.39
CA THR A 122 27.95 -19.33 37.56
C THR A 122 29.22 -18.72 38.16
N PRO A 123 29.24 -17.41 38.50
CA PRO A 123 30.37 -16.78 39.17
C PRO A 123 30.69 -17.44 40.52
N THR A 124 31.98 -17.56 40.81
CA THR A 124 32.52 -18.14 42.06
C THR A 124 33.63 -17.24 42.61
N LEU A 125 34.21 -17.58 43.76
CA LEU A 125 35.39 -16.87 44.27
C LEU A 125 36.63 -17.14 43.40
N GLU A 126 36.71 -18.34 42.81
CA GLU A 126 37.79 -18.77 41.92
C GLU A 126 37.64 -18.19 40.50
N ASP A 127 36.42 -17.83 40.10
CA ASP A 127 36.11 -17.16 38.83
C ASP A 127 35.22 -15.94 39.10
N PRO A 128 35.79 -14.76 39.42
CA PRO A 128 35.05 -13.54 39.75
C PRO A 128 34.77 -12.64 38.54
N LYS A 129 34.87 -13.17 37.30
CA LYS A 129 34.69 -12.35 36.08
C LYS A 129 33.34 -11.61 36.05
N PRO A 130 33.32 -10.34 35.62
CA PRO A 130 32.09 -9.59 35.39
C PRO A 130 31.17 -10.21 34.33
N ASP A 131 29.88 -9.88 34.43
CA ASP A 131 28.82 -10.41 33.56
C ASP A 131 29.06 -10.15 32.07
N VAL A 132 29.55 -8.96 31.70
CA VAL A 132 29.86 -8.60 30.30
C VAL A 132 31.05 -9.38 29.76
N GLU A 133 32.08 -9.61 30.57
CA GLU A 133 33.25 -10.38 30.16
C GLU A 133 32.88 -11.85 29.93
N ARG A 134 32.09 -12.44 30.84
CA ARG A 134 31.55 -13.79 30.65
C ARG A 134 30.75 -13.92 29.36
N LEU A 135 29.90 -12.94 29.07
CA LEU A 135 29.11 -12.95 27.84
C LEU A 135 30.00 -12.80 26.61
N SER A 136 31.03 -11.96 26.67
CA SER A 136 31.97 -11.70 25.57
C SER A 136 32.89 -12.89 25.27
N GLU A 137 33.15 -13.75 26.24
CA GLU A 137 33.84 -15.03 26.02
C GLU A 137 33.01 -16.00 25.17
N ALA A 138 31.68 -15.98 25.34
CA ALA A 138 30.75 -16.80 24.57
C ALA A 138 30.37 -16.17 23.22
N ILE A 139 30.25 -14.84 23.16
CA ILE A 139 29.88 -14.09 21.96
C ILE A 139 30.97 -13.05 21.67
N LYS A 140 31.86 -13.38 20.72
CA LYS A 140 32.96 -12.48 20.33
C LYS A 140 32.43 -11.17 19.74
N ASN A 141 33.01 -10.04 20.16
CA ASN A 141 32.72 -8.70 19.64
C ASN A 141 31.25 -8.27 19.76
N VAL A 142 30.55 -8.73 20.82
CA VAL A 142 29.16 -8.37 21.07
C VAL A 142 29.03 -6.90 21.47
N GLU A 143 28.15 -6.17 20.77
CA GLU A 143 27.77 -4.81 21.16
C GLU A 143 26.53 -4.87 22.06
N ILE A 144 26.59 -4.29 23.27
CA ILE A 144 25.48 -4.31 24.23
C ILE A 144 24.91 -2.89 24.37
N PRO A 145 23.64 -2.65 23.98
CA PRO A 145 23.01 -1.35 24.19
C PRO A 145 22.86 -1.05 25.68
N LEU A 146 22.94 0.23 26.05
CA LEU A 146 22.84 0.66 27.45
C LEU A 146 21.52 0.21 28.11
N SER A 147 20.41 0.17 27.37
CA SER A 147 19.12 -0.34 27.82
C SER A 147 19.21 -1.78 28.34
N LEU A 148 19.93 -2.65 27.63
CA LEU A 148 20.10 -4.05 27.99
C LEU A 148 21.22 -4.24 29.02
N LEU A 149 22.32 -3.50 28.92
CA LEU A 149 23.41 -3.53 29.89
C LEU A 149 22.92 -3.23 31.32
N ARG A 150 21.97 -2.29 31.47
CA ARG A 150 21.34 -1.96 32.75
C ARG A 150 20.58 -3.13 33.39
N LYS A 151 20.04 -4.04 32.57
CA LYS A 151 19.22 -5.19 33.02
C LYS A 151 20.01 -6.51 33.01
N LEU A 152 21.19 -6.51 32.39
CA LEU A 152 21.98 -7.70 32.12
C LEU A 152 22.25 -8.54 33.39
N PRO A 153 22.68 -7.97 34.53
CA PRO A 153 22.98 -8.77 35.72
C PRO A 153 21.78 -9.55 36.26
N ASP A 154 20.60 -8.91 36.27
CA ASP A 154 19.37 -9.52 36.76
C ASP A 154 18.84 -10.57 35.78
N LEU A 155 18.95 -10.30 34.47
CA LEU A 155 18.51 -11.23 33.42
C LEU A 155 19.34 -12.53 33.46
N LEU A 156 20.67 -12.44 33.52
CA LEU A 156 21.53 -13.63 33.55
C LEU A 156 21.24 -14.52 34.77
N ARG A 157 21.03 -13.91 35.93
CA ARG A 157 20.75 -14.63 37.19
C ARG A 157 19.33 -15.18 37.23
N SER A 158 18.33 -14.45 36.73
CA SER A 158 16.93 -14.92 36.72
C SER A 158 16.75 -16.17 35.84
N PHE A 159 17.56 -16.32 34.79
CA PHE A 159 17.62 -17.53 33.97
C PHE A 159 18.63 -18.57 34.46
N SER A 160 19.20 -18.43 35.66
CA SER A 160 20.21 -19.35 36.21
C SER A 160 21.36 -19.62 35.23
N TRP A 161 21.78 -18.58 34.49
CA TRP A 161 22.85 -18.64 33.49
C TRP A 161 22.60 -19.57 32.28
N ASP A 162 21.37 -20.10 32.09
CA ASP A 162 20.93 -20.84 30.90
C ASP A 162 19.81 -20.06 30.20
N PHE A 163 20.18 -19.32 29.16
CA PHE A 163 19.32 -18.38 28.46
C PHE A 163 19.58 -18.42 26.96
N SER A 164 18.81 -17.64 26.21
CA SER A 164 19.11 -17.35 24.82
C SER A 164 19.46 -15.90 24.60
N ALA A 165 20.58 -15.66 23.94
CA ALA A 165 20.96 -14.36 23.42
C ALA A 165 20.34 -14.18 22.03
N VAL A 166 19.59 -13.09 21.85
CA VAL A 166 19.07 -12.68 20.55
C VAL A 166 19.97 -11.56 20.04
N LEU A 167 20.60 -11.79 18.88
CA LEU A 167 21.55 -10.88 18.26
C LEU A 167 20.96 -10.36 16.95
N TRP A 168 21.05 -9.06 16.70
CA TRP A 168 20.97 -8.52 15.34
C TRP A 168 22.40 -8.26 14.86
N LYS A 169 22.87 -9.06 13.90
CA LYS A 169 24.30 -9.13 13.54
C LYS A 169 25.17 -9.39 14.78
N ASN A 170 26.00 -8.43 15.20
CA ASN A 170 26.83 -8.51 16.40
C ASN A 170 26.26 -7.74 17.60
N ARG A 171 25.07 -7.15 17.49
CA ARG A 171 24.44 -6.37 18.56
C ARG A 171 23.47 -7.23 19.35
N LEU A 172 23.62 -7.27 20.67
CA LEU A 172 22.70 -7.95 21.57
C LEU A 172 21.42 -7.13 21.72
N ILE A 173 20.29 -7.69 21.30
CA ILE A 173 18.99 -7.02 21.33
C ILE A 173 18.05 -7.58 22.40
N ALA A 174 18.20 -8.84 22.79
CA ALA A 174 17.46 -9.41 23.92
C ALA A 174 18.18 -10.59 24.59
N ILE A 175 17.78 -10.85 25.84
CA ILE A 175 18.06 -12.08 26.58
C ILE A 175 16.72 -12.68 26.98
N GLU A 176 16.50 -13.93 26.60
CA GLU A 176 15.21 -14.60 26.77
C GLU A 176 15.35 -16.03 27.29
N SER A 177 14.20 -16.63 27.62
CA SER A 177 14.11 -18.06 27.86
C SER A 177 14.51 -18.87 26.60
N PRO A 178 15.06 -20.08 26.76
CA PRO A 178 15.45 -20.93 25.63
C PRO A 178 14.35 -21.21 24.60
N ASN A 179 13.08 -21.25 25.02
CA ASN A 179 11.96 -21.71 24.19
C ASN A 179 11.17 -20.61 23.48
N SER A 180 11.54 -19.33 23.63
CA SER A 180 10.87 -18.24 22.89
C SER A 180 11.14 -18.32 21.37
N GLU A 181 10.14 -17.99 20.58
CA GLU A 181 10.32 -17.85 19.13
C GLU A 181 10.68 -16.42 18.75
N ILE A 182 11.38 -16.26 17.62
CA ILE A 182 11.81 -14.96 17.10
C ILE A 182 11.05 -14.62 15.83
N TYR A 183 10.51 -13.41 15.79
CA TYR A 183 9.68 -12.93 14.68
C TYR A 183 10.23 -11.65 14.07
N GLY A 184 9.92 -11.45 12.81
CA GLY A 184 10.12 -10.19 12.10
C GLY A 184 8.90 -9.81 11.30
N VAL A 185 8.85 -8.57 10.81
CA VAL A 185 7.76 -8.07 9.98
C VAL A 185 8.33 -7.49 8.69
N ALA A 186 7.88 -8.00 7.55
CA ALA A 186 8.11 -7.35 6.25
C ALA A 186 6.98 -6.35 5.99
N VAL A 187 7.33 -5.11 5.65
CA VAL A 187 6.40 -4.01 5.43
C VAL A 187 6.63 -3.40 4.07
N ASP A 188 5.62 -3.44 3.21
CA ASP A 188 5.58 -2.69 1.95
C ASP A 188 4.72 -1.44 2.14
N ILE A 189 5.34 -0.27 2.05
CA ILE A 189 4.69 1.04 2.16
C ILE A 189 4.46 1.59 0.76
N GLY A 190 3.34 1.19 0.16
CA GLY A 190 2.84 1.78 -1.06
C GLY A 190 2.20 3.16 -0.83
N SER A 191 2.06 3.94 -1.90
CA SER A 191 1.38 5.24 -1.86
C SER A 191 -0.08 5.10 -1.43
N SER A 192 -0.78 4.08 -1.91
CA SER A 192 -2.21 3.86 -1.64
C SER A 192 -2.47 2.79 -0.59
N LYS A 193 -1.54 1.86 -0.38
CA LYS A 193 -1.75 0.68 0.47
C LYS A 193 -0.47 0.36 1.25
N ILE A 194 -0.63 -0.11 2.48
CA ILE A 194 0.45 -0.66 3.30
C ILE A 194 0.15 -2.13 3.55
N VAL A 195 1.12 -3.00 3.31
CA VAL A 195 1.00 -4.45 3.50
C VAL A 195 2.07 -4.92 4.46
N CYS A 196 1.68 -5.74 5.44
CA CYS A 196 2.58 -6.28 6.45
C CYS A 196 2.47 -7.81 6.50
N HIS A 197 3.61 -8.50 6.55
CA HIS A 197 3.72 -9.94 6.74
C HIS A 197 4.49 -10.20 8.03
N LEU A 198 3.88 -10.94 8.96
CA LEU A 198 4.56 -11.45 10.15
C LEU A 198 5.29 -12.75 9.79
N VAL A 199 6.59 -12.82 10.03
CA VAL A 199 7.45 -13.93 9.59
C VAL A 199 8.16 -14.53 10.81
N ASN A 200 8.12 -15.86 10.93
CA ASN A 200 8.96 -16.58 11.89
C ASN A 200 10.40 -16.65 11.35
N LEU A 201 11.34 -16.03 12.05
CA LEU A 201 12.72 -15.87 11.57
C LEU A 201 13.52 -17.17 11.64
N ALA A 202 13.09 -18.16 12.43
CA ALA A 202 13.77 -19.45 12.52
C ALA A 202 13.49 -20.36 11.32
N ASN A 203 12.32 -20.21 10.67
CA ASN A 203 11.90 -21.10 9.57
C ASN A 203 11.42 -20.35 8.31
N GLY A 204 11.42 -19.02 8.31
CA GLY A 204 11.05 -18.18 7.16
C GLY A 204 9.55 -18.15 6.83
N LYS A 205 8.70 -18.83 7.60
CA LYS A 205 7.27 -18.92 7.28
C LYS A 205 6.54 -17.63 7.63
N THR A 206 5.71 -17.17 6.70
CA THR A 206 4.73 -16.10 6.98
C THR A 206 3.61 -16.68 7.83
N ILE A 207 3.43 -16.13 9.03
CA ILE A 207 2.45 -16.57 10.03
C ILE A 207 1.12 -15.86 9.85
N ALA A 208 1.16 -14.56 9.54
CA ALA A 208 -0.02 -13.74 9.34
C ALA A 208 0.27 -12.63 8.31
N LYS A 209 -0.79 -12.19 7.62
CA LYS A 209 -0.75 -11.09 6.65
C LYS A 209 -1.82 -10.07 7.01
N ALA A 210 -1.48 -8.79 6.98
CA ALA A 210 -2.43 -7.70 7.22
C ALA A 210 -2.16 -6.56 6.24
N PHE A 211 -3.17 -5.73 6.00
CA PHE A 211 -3.02 -4.55 5.18
C PHE A 211 -3.95 -3.44 5.63
N ALA A 212 -3.60 -2.21 5.25
CA ALA A 212 -4.44 -1.03 5.38
C ALA A 212 -4.32 -0.16 4.11
N GLU A 213 -5.32 0.66 3.85
CA GLU A 213 -5.14 1.80 2.93
C GLU A 213 -4.18 2.79 3.60
N ASN A 214 -3.30 3.41 2.82
CA ASN A 214 -2.33 4.39 3.34
C ASN A 214 -3.06 5.71 3.67
N PRO A 215 -3.20 6.10 4.95
CA PRO A 215 -4.01 7.27 5.31
C PRO A 215 -3.38 8.60 4.89
N GLN A 216 -2.10 8.60 4.46
CA GLN A 216 -1.45 9.76 3.89
C GLN A 216 -2.13 10.25 2.60
N VAL A 217 -2.96 9.41 1.96
CA VAL A 217 -3.79 9.80 0.81
C VAL A 217 -4.67 11.03 1.10
N ALA A 218 -5.05 11.24 2.36
CA ALA A 218 -5.82 12.42 2.79
C ALA A 218 -5.06 13.75 2.65
N TYR A 219 -3.73 13.70 2.55
CA TYR A 219 -2.83 14.85 2.51
C TYR A 219 -2.08 14.99 1.17
N GLY A 220 -2.30 14.03 0.28
CA GLY A 220 -1.69 13.98 -1.05
C GLY A 220 -2.03 12.65 -1.72
N GLU A 221 -2.70 12.74 -2.86
CA GLU A 221 -3.15 11.58 -3.64
C GLU A 221 -1.98 10.81 -4.25
N ASP A 222 -0.92 11.54 -4.62
CA ASP A 222 0.31 11.01 -5.20
C ASP A 222 1.55 11.40 -4.38
N VAL A 223 2.71 10.91 -4.81
CA VAL A 223 3.99 11.19 -4.13
C VAL A 223 4.40 12.67 -4.23
N VAL A 224 4.05 13.37 -5.32
CA VAL A 224 4.47 14.77 -5.58
C VAL A 224 3.71 15.75 -4.69
N SER A 225 2.40 15.55 -4.56
CA SER A 225 1.54 16.29 -3.65
C SER A 225 1.96 16.09 -2.19
N ARG A 226 2.34 14.86 -1.81
CA ARG A 226 2.91 14.58 -0.48
C ARG A 226 4.25 15.27 -0.25
N ILE A 227 5.16 15.27 -1.23
CA ILE A 227 6.41 16.05 -1.14
C ILE A 227 6.10 17.53 -0.87
N THR A 228 5.13 18.08 -1.60
CA THR A 228 4.73 19.48 -1.45
C THR A 228 4.15 19.78 -0.07
N TYR A 229 3.28 18.89 0.45
CA TYR A 229 2.73 19.00 1.80
C TYR A 229 3.83 18.92 2.87
N ALA A 230 4.76 17.97 2.73
CA ALA A 230 5.87 17.71 3.64
C ALA A 230 7.00 18.76 3.62
N LYS A 231 6.87 19.84 2.83
CA LYS A 231 7.88 20.92 2.79
C LYS A 231 8.07 21.63 4.13
N LYS A 232 7.05 21.59 5.01
CA LYS A 232 7.11 22.12 6.37
C LYS A 232 7.36 20.98 7.35
N ASP A 233 8.21 21.22 8.34
CA ASP A 233 8.60 20.20 9.33
C ASP A 233 7.41 19.64 10.12
N GLU A 234 6.44 20.49 10.47
CA GLU A 234 5.19 20.09 11.13
C GLU A 234 4.39 19.07 10.31
N ASN A 235 4.34 19.26 8.99
CA ASN A 235 3.60 18.41 8.05
C ASN A 235 4.36 17.11 7.78
N LEU A 236 5.70 17.17 7.70
CA LEU A 236 6.55 15.99 7.61
C LEU A 236 6.35 15.09 8.83
N ALA A 237 6.46 15.66 10.04
CA ALA A 237 6.24 14.93 11.29
C ALA A 237 4.82 14.33 11.36
N LYS A 238 3.82 15.05 10.84
CA LYS A 238 2.45 14.55 10.76
C LYS A 238 2.32 13.35 9.82
N LEU A 239 2.85 13.44 8.59
CA LEU A 239 2.82 12.34 7.63
C LEU A 239 3.59 11.12 8.15
N GLN A 240 4.75 11.33 8.77
CA GLN A 240 5.56 10.29 9.39
C GLN A 240 4.78 9.57 10.49
N ARG A 241 4.17 10.31 11.42
CA ARG A 241 3.36 9.75 12.49
C ARG A 241 2.21 8.91 11.94
N ILE A 242 1.50 9.40 10.92
CA ILE A 242 0.38 8.67 10.30
C ILE A 242 0.81 7.32 9.76
N VAL A 243 1.92 7.26 9.01
CA VAL A 243 2.38 5.99 8.43
C VAL A 243 2.91 5.04 9.51
N VAL A 244 3.66 5.55 10.50
CA VAL A 244 4.17 4.75 11.62
C VAL A 244 3.06 4.19 12.49
N GLU A 245 2.04 4.99 12.84
CA GLU A 245 0.88 4.50 13.58
C GLU A 245 0.11 3.44 12.80
N THR A 246 -0.05 3.62 11.49
CA THR A 246 -0.70 2.60 10.65
C THR A 246 0.09 1.28 10.65
N VAL A 247 1.42 1.35 10.56
CA VAL A 247 2.27 0.15 10.65
C VAL A 247 2.17 -0.49 12.04
N ASN A 248 2.16 0.29 13.11
CA ASN A 248 1.98 -0.22 14.48
C ASN A 248 0.62 -0.93 14.67
N ASP A 249 -0.45 -0.37 14.11
CA ASP A 249 -1.79 -0.99 14.17
C ASP A 249 -1.82 -2.32 13.40
N LEU A 250 -1.16 -2.38 12.25
CA LEU A 250 -0.99 -3.61 11.48
C LEU A 250 -0.16 -4.66 12.23
N ILE A 251 0.95 -4.28 12.85
CA ILE A 251 1.77 -5.18 13.68
C ILE A 251 0.93 -5.71 14.86
N THR A 252 0.17 -4.84 15.52
CA THR A 252 -0.70 -5.22 16.65
C THR A 252 -1.76 -6.23 16.19
N LYS A 253 -2.38 -5.97 15.04
CA LYS A 253 -3.37 -6.89 14.44
C LYS A 253 -2.76 -8.24 14.11
N LEU A 254 -1.60 -8.25 13.44
CA LEU A 254 -0.86 -9.48 13.09
C LEU A 254 -0.52 -10.31 14.32
N CYS A 255 0.06 -9.67 15.35
CA CYS A 255 0.43 -10.31 16.61
C CYS A 255 -0.81 -10.91 17.31
N LYS A 256 -1.91 -10.16 17.35
CA LYS A 256 -3.17 -10.63 17.94
C LYS A 256 -3.76 -11.83 17.20
N GLU A 257 -3.78 -11.79 15.87
CA GLU A 257 -4.30 -12.89 15.03
C GLU A 257 -3.46 -14.15 15.17
N ALA A 258 -2.14 -13.99 15.34
CA ALA A 258 -1.21 -15.11 15.49
C ALA A 258 -1.03 -15.59 16.95
N GLY A 259 -1.61 -14.89 17.95
CA GLY A 259 -1.38 -15.20 19.37
C GLY A 259 0.05 -14.94 19.85
N ILE A 260 0.76 -14.02 19.19
CA ILE A 260 2.16 -13.68 19.46
C ILE A 260 2.24 -12.34 20.21
N SER A 261 3.21 -12.21 21.12
CA SER A 261 3.53 -10.95 21.78
C SER A 261 4.43 -10.09 20.88
N LYS A 262 4.14 -8.78 20.81
CA LYS A 262 4.93 -7.82 20.01
C LYS A 262 6.38 -7.70 20.49
N GLU A 263 6.65 -8.07 21.74
CA GLU A 263 7.96 -8.13 22.35
C GLU A 263 8.84 -9.24 21.73
N ASN A 264 8.25 -10.20 21.03
CA ASN A 264 8.96 -11.23 20.26
C ASN A 264 9.22 -10.82 18.79
N VAL A 265 8.85 -9.59 18.40
CA VAL A 265 9.14 -9.03 17.07
C VAL A 265 10.44 -8.22 17.15
N TYR A 266 11.50 -8.72 16.52
CA TYR A 266 12.86 -8.21 16.67
C TYR A 266 13.36 -7.38 15.49
N GLU A 267 12.81 -7.61 14.30
CA GLU A 267 13.22 -6.91 13.08
C GLU A 267 12.01 -6.52 12.25
N VAL A 268 12.06 -5.31 11.67
CA VAL A 268 11.10 -4.87 10.67
C VAL A 268 11.87 -4.47 9.42
N MET A 269 11.61 -5.17 8.31
CA MET A 269 12.15 -4.84 7.00
C MET A 269 11.12 -4.00 6.24
N VAL A 270 11.49 -2.78 5.85
CA VAL A 270 10.60 -1.84 5.18
C VAL A 270 11.04 -1.62 3.73
N VAL A 271 10.08 -1.66 2.81
CA VAL A 271 10.25 -1.30 1.41
C VAL A 271 9.17 -0.30 1.00
N GLY A 272 9.41 0.38 -0.11
CA GLY A 272 8.54 1.40 -0.66
C GLY A 272 9.32 2.38 -1.52
N ASN A 273 8.62 3.15 -2.34
CA ASN A 273 9.27 4.14 -3.18
C ASN A 273 10.02 5.17 -2.32
N SER A 274 10.97 5.88 -2.93
CA SER A 274 11.87 6.79 -2.22
C SER A 274 11.15 7.84 -1.37
N VAL A 275 9.96 8.30 -1.77
CA VAL A 275 9.17 9.26 -0.99
C VAL A 275 8.55 8.59 0.23
N MET A 276 7.95 7.41 0.08
CA MET A 276 7.37 6.65 1.19
C MET A 276 8.45 6.26 2.21
N HIS A 277 9.62 5.84 1.73
CA HIS A 277 10.80 5.62 2.55
C HIS A 277 11.14 6.85 3.40
N HIS A 278 11.30 8.02 2.77
CA HIS A 278 11.67 9.24 3.47
C HIS A 278 10.62 9.66 4.50
N LEU A 279 9.34 9.60 4.13
CA LEU A 279 8.25 9.92 5.06
C LEU A 279 8.21 8.98 6.27
N PHE A 280 8.43 7.68 6.07
CA PHE A 280 8.43 6.70 7.16
C PHE A 280 9.56 6.94 8.19
N PHE A 281 10.77 7.25 7.72
CA PHE A 281 11.90 7.59 8.58
C PHE A 281 11.92 9.06 9.05
N GLY A 282 10.93 9.88 8.69
CA GLY A 282 10.90 11.30 9.03
C GLY A 282 11.98 12.13 8.35
N ILE A 283 12.52 11.65 7.24
CA ILE A 283 13.53 12.34 6.41
C ILE A 283 12.79 13.25 5.44
N THR A 284 13.27 14.48 5.26
CA THR A 284 12.63 15.42 4.31
C THR A 284 12.69 14.91 2.87
N PRO A 285 11.55 14.77 2.16
CA PRO A 285 11.54 14.38 0.75
C PRO A 285 11.60 15.60 -0.18
N LYS A 286 11.77 16.83 0.36
CA LYS A 286 11.72 18.10 -0.39
C LYS A 286 12.61 18.09 -1.64
N PHE A 287 13.82 17.56 -1.52
CA PHE A 287 14.83 17.56 -2.60
C PHE A 287 14.64 16.44 -3.63
N ILE A 288 13.76 15.49 -3.36
CA ILE A 288 13.30 14.52 -4.36
C ILE A 288 12.36 15.22 -5.36
N GLY A 289 11.56 16.19 -4.91
CA GLY A 289 10.57 16.87 -5.76
C GLY A 289 11.11 18.02 -6.62
N VAL A 290 12.40 18.33 -6.52
CA VAL A 290 13.04 19.40 -7.31
C VAL A 290 14.28 18.85 -7.99
N SER A 291 14.50 19.24 -9.25
CA SER A 291 15.71 18.86 -9.99
C SER A 291 16.96 19.25 -9.18
N PRO A 292 17.96 18.35 -9.03
CA PRO A 292 18.16 17.10 -9.77
C PRO A 292 17.57 15.82 -9.13
N PHE A 293 16.50 15.95 -8.34
CA PHE A 293 15.67 14.86 -7.78
C PHE A 293 16.45 13.89 -6.87
N ILE A 294 17.23 14.45 -5.94
CA ILE A 294 18.19 13.68 -5.14
C ILE A 294 17.59 13.27 -3.79
N PRO A 295 17.53 11.96 -3.48
CA PRO A 295 17.15 11.50 -2.15
C PRO A 295 18.29 11.75 -1.14
N ALA A 296 17.95 11.89 0.14
CA ALA A 296 18.94 12.13 1.19
C ALA A 296 19.88 10.93 1.41
N VAL A 297 19.38 9.72 1.16
CA VAL A 297 20.13 8.48 1.34
C VAL A 297 19.73 7.47 0.25
N ARG A 298 20.71 6.71 -0.26
CA ARG A 298 20.50 5.59 -1.20
C ARG A 298 20.92 4.23 -0.64
N ARG A 299 21.92 4.20 0.25
CA ARG A 299 22.35 2.96 0.90
C ARG A 299 21.26 2.41 1.81
N SER A 300 21.33 1.11 2.10
CA SER A 300 20.53 0.52 3.18
C SER A 300 20.82 1.24 4.50
N ILE A 301 19.78 1.44 5.30
CA ILE A 301 19.85 2.03 6.64
C ILE A 301 19.20 1.10 7.65
N SER A 302 19.66 1.15 8.89
CA SER A 302 19.10 0.40 10.01
C SER A 302 19.15 1.24 11.26
N TYR A 303 18.01 1.37 11.95
CA TYR A 303 17.87 2.20 13.14
C TYR A 303 17.06 1.46 14.22
N PRO A 304 17.26 1.78 15.51
CA PRO A 304 16.39 1.28 16.57
C PRO A 304 14.92 1.59 16.29
N ALA A 305 14.06 0.61 16.52
CA ALA A 305 12.64 0.71 16.19
C ALA A 305 11.93 1.82 16.98
N ASN A 306 12.35 2.05 18.21
CA ASN A 306 11.85 3.13 19.05
C ASN A 306 12.21 4.53 18.54
N GLU A 307 13.34 4.72 17.85
CA GLU A 307 13.71 6.00 17.22
C GLU A 307 12.79 6.34 16.03
N VAL A 308 12.31 5.31 15.31
CA VAL A 308 11.32 5.48 14.24
C VAL A 308 9.90 5.63 14.80
N GLY A 309 9.65 5.12 16.01
CA GLY A 309 8.33 5.12 16.68
C GLY A 309 7.56 3.82 16.54
N LEU A 310 8.21 2.72 16.14
CA LEU A 310 7.59 1.40 16.10
C LEU A 310 7.51 0.76 17.50
N ARG A 311 6.42 0.02 17.73
CA ARG A 311 6.09 -0.65 18.99
C ARG A 311 6.33 -2.16 18.91
N ILE A 312 7.58 -2.55 18.83
CA ILE A 312 8.05 -3.95 18.82
C ILE A 312 8.95 -4.23 20.04
N ALA A 313 9.80 -5.26 20.02
CA ALA A 313 10.82 -5.48 21.05
C ALA A 313 11.63 -4.21 21.37
N GLU A 314 12.00 -4.01 22.65
CA GLU A 314 12.63 -2.77 23.15
C GLU A 314 13.87 -2.35 22.37
N ASN A 315 14.70 -3.31 21.95
CA ASN A 315 15.91 -3.07 21.15
C ASN A 315 15.76 -3.61 19.71
N GLY A 316 14.53 -3.77 19.23
CA GLY A 316 14.26 -4.20 17.86
C GLY A 316 14.80 -3.20 16.84
N ILE A 317 15.07 -3.69 15.62
CA ILE A 317 15.70 -2.91 14.56
C ILE A 317 14.74 -2.76 13.38
N VAL A 318 14.76 -1.59 12.76
CA VAL A 318 14.05 -1.31 11.51
C VAL A 318 15.08 -1.10 10.42
N THR A 319 14.98 -1.87 9.35
CA THR A 319 15.90 -1.83 8.21
C THR A 319 15.14 -1.50 6.94
N SER A 320 15.74 -0.66 6.09
CA SER A 320 15.29 -0.48 4.71
C SER A 320 16.30 -1.03 3.73
N LEU A 321 15.80 -1.61 2.64
CA LEU A 321 16.60 -1.87 1.44
C LEU A 321 17.12 -0.56 0.82
N PRO A 322 18.21 -0.60 0.03
CA PRO A 322 18.72 0.59 -0.64
C PRO A 322 17.74 1.13 -1.69
N LEU A 323 17.84 2.44 -1.93
CA LEU A 323 17.09 3.14 -3.00
C LEU A 323 17.94 3.22 -4.27
N ILE A 324 17.28 3.09 -5.42
CA ILE A 324 17.92 3.20 -6.73
C ILE A 324 18.09 4.68 -7.12
N ALA A 325 17.05 5.51 -6.99
CA ALA A 325 17.07 6.92 -7.41
C ALA A 325 15.99 7.75 -6.68
N GLY A 326 15.79 9.02 -7.09
CA GLY A 326 14.79 9.91 -6.51
C GLY A 326 13.35 9.38 -6.55
N PHE A 327 12.94 8.73 -7.63
CA PHE A 327 11.59 8.14 -7.80
C PHE A 327 11.61 6.61 -7.95
N ILE A 328 12.73 5.96 -7.63
CA ILE A 328 12.86 4.50 -7.70
C ILE A 328 13.42 4.03 -6.37
N GLY A 329 12.56 3.44 -5.54
CA GLY A 329 12.85 3.18 -4.14
C GLY A 329 13.28 1.76 -3.81
N ALA A 330 13.05 1.40 -2.55
CA ALA A 330 13.38 0.11 -1.96
C ALA A 330 12.45 -1.01 -2.43
N ASP A 331 11.24 -0.66 -2.85
CA ASP A 331 10.27 -1.54 -3.53
C ASP A 331 10.85 -2.10 -4.84
N ALA A 332 11.40 -1.25 -5.70
CA ALA A 332 12.08 -1.67 -6.92
C ALA A 332 13.31 -2.54 -6.63
N THR A 333 14.04 -2.24 -5.56
CA THR A 333 15.14 -3.10 -5.09
C THR A 333 14.63 -4.48 -4.62
N ALA A 334 13.49 -4.55 -3.95
CA ALA A 334 12.87 -5.81 -3.57
C ALA A 334 12.49 -6.65 -4.81
N ASN A 335 11.92 -6.01 -5.84
CA ASN A 335 11.64 -6.65 -7.13
C ASN A 335 12.91 -7.20 -7.78
N LEU A 336 14.02 -6.45 -7.72
CA LEU A 336 15.32 -6.90 -8.23
C LEU A 336 15.81 -8.16 -7.51
N LEU A 337 15.71 -8.19 -6.18
CA LEU A 337 16.10 -9.34 -5.35
C LEU A 337 15.22 -10.56 -5.58
N LEU A 338 13.90 -10.36 -5.74
CA LEU A 338 12.94 -11.44 -5.96
C LEU A 338 13.12 -12.08 -7.34
N THR A 339 13.28 -11.26 -8.38
CA THR A 339 13.37 -11.74 -9.76
C THR A 339 14.75 -12.27 -10.13
N GLU A 340 15.79 -11.86 -9.39
CA GLU A 340 17.19 -12.20 -9.66
C GLU A 340 17.62 -11.92 -11.11
N ILE A 341 16.99 -10.94 -11.76
CA ILE A 341 17.33 -10.49 -13.12
C ILE A 341 18.82 -10.13 -13.25
N TYR A 342 19.44 -9.62 -12.18
CA TYR A 342 20.86 -9.32 -12.09
C TYR A 342 21.78 -10.56 -12.01
N LYS A 343 21.22 -11.76 -12.02
CA LYS A 343 21.95 -13.04 -12.16
C LYS A 343 21.69 -13.71 -13.51
N SER A 344 20.70 -13.25 -14.26
CA SER A 344 20.31 -13.81 -15.55
C SER A 344 21.38 -13.58 -16.61
N GLU A 345 21.58 -14.54 -17.50
CA GLU A 345 22.36 -14.35 -18.74
C GLU A 345 21.53 -13.57 -19.78
N GLU A 346 20.26 -13.91 -19.89
CA GLU A 346 19.31 -13.27 -20.80
C GLU A 346 18.88 -11.90 -20.28
N VAL A 347 18.64 -10.99 -21.21
CA VAL A 347 18.03 -9.69 -20.90
C VAL A 347 16.58 -9.94 -20.55
N ALA A 348 16.14 -9.49 -19.39
CA ALA A 348 14.75 -9.57 -18.97
C ALA A 348 14.23 -8.20 -18.55
N MET A 349 12.92 -8.09 -18.35
CA MET A 349 12.29 -6.87 -17.87
C MET A 349 11.31 -7.15 -16.75
N VAL A 350 11.37 -6.33 -15.70
CA VAL A 350 10.39 -6.28 -14.62
C VAL A 350 9.63 -4.96 -14.74
N ILE A 351 8.30 -5.04 -14.75
CA ILE A 351 7.41 -3.87 -14.78
C ILE A 351 6.51 -3.97 -13.56
N ASP A 352 6.73 -3.11 -12.57
CA ASP A 352 5.87 -2.97 -11.41
C ASP A 352 4.83 -1.89 -11.69
N VAL A 353 3.57 -2.30 -11.90
CA VAL A 353 2.50 -1.42 -12.34
C VAL A 353 1.72 -0.91 -11.14
N GLY A 354 1.86 0.38 -10.85
CA GLY A 354 1.01 1.11 -9.91
C GLY A 354 0.67 2.51 -10.41
N THR A 355 0.42 3.42 -9.45
CA THR A 355 0.23 4.86 -9.75
C THR A 355 1.47 5.47 -10.42
N ASN A 356 2.66 5.03 -9.99
CA ASN A 356 3.88 5.10 -10.78
C ASN A 356 4.19 3.69 -11.28
N THR A 357 4.83 3.59 -12.44
CA THR A 357 5.32 2.31 -12.93
C THR A 357 6.84 2.32 -12.92
N GLU A 358 7.42 1.48 -12.07
CA GLU A 358 8.84 1.20 -12.02
C GLU A 358 9.19 0.10 -13.02
N ILE A 359 10.17 0.38 -13.87
CA ILE A 359 10.61 -0.54 -14.92
C ILE A 359 12.09 -0.81 -14.72
N ILE A 360 12.45 -2.08 -14.62
CA ILE A 360 13.82 -2.58 -14.49
C ILE A 360 14.11 -3.43 -15.71
N LEU A 361 15.20 -3.15 -16.41
CA LEU A 361 15.67 -3.89 -17.59
C LEU A 361 17.14 -4.25 -17.40
N GLY A 362 17.48 -5.51 -17.64
CA GLY A 362 18.88 -5.91 -17.56
C GLY A 362 19.12 -7.40 -17.49
N ASN A 363 20.36 -7.73 -17.14
CA ASN A 363 20.89 -9.06 -16.92
C ASN A 363 22.06 -8.96 -15.92
N ARG A 364 22.89 -10.01 -15.81
CA ARG A 364 24.07 -10.05 -14.94
C ARG A 364 25.14 -9.00 -15.24
N GLU A 365 25.21 -8.50 -16.47
CA GLU A 365 26.26 -7.56 -16.88
C GLU A 365 25.87 -6.13 -16.51
N ARG A 366 24.58 -5.81 -16.67
CA ARG A 366 24.07 -4.46 -16.44
C ARG A 366 22.58 -4.48 -16.14
N VAL A 367 22.18 -3.61 -15.20
CA VAL A 367 20.78 -3.31 -14.91
C VAL A 367 20.56 -1.81 -15.02
N ILE A 368 19.49 -1.40 -15.69
CA ILE A 368 19.01 -0.02 -15.76
C ILE A 368 17.55 0.04 -15.32
N ALA A 369 17.13 1.17 -14.78
CA ALA A 369 15.77 1.36 -14.32
C ALA A 369 15.24 2.76 -14.65
N CYS A 370 13.93 2.87 -14.81
CA CYS A 370 13.21 4.14 -14.83
C CYS A 370 11.91 4.04 -14.02
N SER A 371 11.33 5.18 -13.69
CA SER A 371 9.95 5.27 -13.20
C SER A 371 9.17 6.17 -14.14
N THR A 372 7.92 5.82 -14.39
CA THR A 372 7.02 6.56 -15.29
C THR A 372 5.71 6.91 -14.57
N PRO A 373 5.13 8.10 -14.78
CA PRO A 373 3.84 8.45 -14.24
C PRO A 373 2.75 7.75 -15.07
N SER A 374 2.31 6.57 -14.64
CA SER A 374 1.25 5.80 -15.28
C SER A 374 -0.14 6.27 -14.88
N GLY A 375 -0.28 6.81 -13.66
CA GLY A 375 -1.59 7.07 -13.07
C GLY A 375 -2.32 5.78 -12.70
N PRO A 376 -3.39 5.84 -11.91
CA PRO A 376 -4.02 4.66 -11.30
C PRO A 376 -5.12 4.04 -12.19
N ALA A 377 -5.08 4.26 -13.52
CA ALA A 377 -6.11 3.80 -14.44
C ALA A 377 -6.24 2.26 -14.43
N PHE A 378 -5.13 1.54 -14.34
CA PHE A 378 -5.09 0.08 -14.21
C PHE A 378 -5.62 -0.43 -12.85
N GLU A 379 -5.70 0.44 -11.84
CA GLU A 379 -6.31 0.12 -10.53
C GLU A 379 -7.83 0.39 -10.52
N GLY A 380 -8.39 0.85 -11.64
CA GLY A 380 -9.80 1.24 -11.78
C GLY A 380 -10.11 2.63 -11.20
N ALA A 381 -9.11 3.38 -10.75
CA ALA A 381 -9.28 4.76 -10.31
C ALA A 381 -9.30 5.73 -11.51
N HIS A 382 -9.97 6.87 -11.34
CA HIS A 382 -10.27 7.86 -12.41
C HIS A 382 -11.06 7.35 -13.62
N ILE A 383 -11.48 6.08 -13.60
CA ILE A 383 -12.40 5.49 -14.56
C ILE A 383 -13.82 5.56 -13.99
N SER A 384 -14.78 6.02 -14.80
CA SER A 384 -16.15 6.33 -14.38
C SER A 384 -16.85 5.14 -13.70
N SER A 385 -16.86 3.99 -14.37
CA SER A 385 -17.33 2.71 -13.79
C SER A 385 -16.20 1.83 -13.27
N GLY A 386 -15.02 2.41 -13.07
CA GLY A 386 -13.85 1.70 -12.57
C GLY A 386 -13.93 1.43 -11.07
N MET A 387 -13.45 0.27 -10.69
CA MET A 387 -13.32 -0.17 -9.31
C MET A 387 -12.11 -1.10 -9.14
N LYS A 388 -11.70 -1.30 -7.89
CA LYS A 388 -10.66 -2.29 -7.57
C LYS A 388 -11.17 -3.71 -7.85
N ALA A 389 -10.26 -4.67 -8.01
CA ALA A 389 -10.58 -6.09 -8.15
C ALA A 389 -11.13 -6.66 -6.82
N VAL A 390 -12.46 -6.62 -6.68
CA VAL A 390 -13.22 -7.17 -5.55
C VAL A 390 -14.48 -7.86 -6.09
N SER A 391 -15.21 -8.55 -5.22
CA SER A 391 -16.42 -9.31 -5.54
C SER A 391 -17.45 -8.49 -6.33
N GLY A 392 -17.86 -8.97 -7.51
CA GLY A 392 -18.73 -8.23 -8.43
C GLY A 392 -18.01 -7.27 -9.39
N ALA A 393 -16.69 -7.11 -9.33
CA ALA A 393 -15.96 -6.39 -10.38
C ALA A 393 -15.84 -7.25 -11.64
N ILE A 394 -16.13 -6.65 -12.80
CA ILE A 394 -15.95 -7.29 -14.11
C ILE A 394 -14.45 -7.41 -14.39
N GLU A 395 -13.97 -8.64 -14.58
CA GLU A 395 -12.54 -8.98 -14.70
C GLU A 395 -12.13 -9.49 -16.09
N LYS A 396 -13.08 -9.99 -16.89
CA LYS A 396 -12.86 -10.42 -18.27
C LYS A 396 -14.01 -9.95 -19.14
N ILE A 397 -13.70 -9.50 -20.35
CA ILE A 397 -14.69 -9.01 -21.32
C ILE A 397 -14.38 -9.57 -22.70
N ARG A 398 -15.41 -9.99 -23.42
CA ARG A 398 -15.34 -10.37 -24.83
C ARG A 398 -16.50 -9.76 -25.60
N ILE A 399 -16.25 -9.25 -26.80
CA ILE A 399 -17.28 -8.69 -27.67
C ILE A 399 -17.40 -9.54 -28.92
N LYS A 400 -18.61 -9.99 -29.23
CA LYS A 400 -18.92 -10.76 -30.44
C LYS A 400 -20.30 -10.33 -30.95
N ASP A 401 -20.39 -9.98 -32.23
CA ASP A 401 -21.67 -9.65 -32.90
C ASP A 401 -22.54 -8.61 -32.14
N GLU A 402 -21.91 -7.57 -31.58
CA GLU A 402 -22.52 -6.54 -30.69
C GLU A 402 -22.99 -7.01 -29.29
N ASP A 403 -22.85 -8.30 -28.98
CA ASP A 403 -23.02 -8.85 -27.65
C ASP A 403 -21.75 -8.71 -26.83
N VAL A 404 -21.92 -8.37 -25.54
CA VAL A 404 -20.84 -8.22 -24.58
C VAL A 404 -20.97 -9.37 -23.59
N PHE A 405 -19.95 -10.20 -23.52
CA PHE A 405 -19.83 -11.29 -22.57
C PHE A 405 -18.79 -10.90 -21.51
N TYR A 406 -19.11 -11.12 -20.24
CA TYR A 406 -18.21 -10.77 -19.15
C TYR A 406 -18.27 -11.78 -18.00
N SER A 407 -17.18 -11.88 -17.24
CA SER A 407 -17.16 -12.57 -15.94
C SER A 407 -16.84 -11.57 -14.82
N THR A 408 -17.37 -11.86 -13.63
CA THR A 408 -17.14 -11.06 -12.43
C THR A 408 -16.43 -11.89 -11.37
N ILE A 409 -15.63 -11.23 -10.54
CA ILE A 409 -15.02 -11.88 -9.37
C ILE A 409 -16.13 -12.42 -8.46
N ASP A 410 -15.97 -13.67 -7.99
CA ASP A 410 -16.94 -14.46 -7.22
C ASP A 410 -18.29 -14.71 -7.91
N ASN A 411 -18.40 -14.50 -9.23
CA ASN A 411 -19.64 -14.68 -10.00
C ASN A 411 -20.84 -13.92 -9.42
N LYS A 412 -20.62 -12.71 -8.88
CA LYS A 412 -21.69 -11.82 -8.39
C LYS A 412 -22.21 -10.91 -9.49
N LYS A 413 -23.35 -10.25 -9.23
CA LYS A 413 -23.85 -9.20 -10.13
C LYS A 413 -22.76 -8.12 -10.30
N PRO A 414 -22.61 -7.56 -11.52
CA PRO A 414 -21.56 -6.61 -11.79
C PRO A 414 -21.81 -5.28 -11.07
N LYS A 415 -20.75 -4.76 -10.43
CA LYS A 415 -20.73 -3.47 -9.70
C LYS A 415 -19.91 -2.40 -10.42
N GLY A 416 -19.02 -2.81 -11.32
CA GLY A 416 -18.06 -1.97 -12.04
C GLY A 416 -17.00 -2.82 -12.73
N ILE A 417 -15.94 -2.19 -13.23
CA ILE A 417 -14.89 -2.82 -14.04
C ILE A 417 -13.55 -2.72 -13.30
N CYS A 418 -12.82 -3.82 -13.14
CA CYS A 418 -11.45 -3.79 -12.61
C CYS A 418 -10.39 -3.63 -13.71
N GLY A 419 -9.12 -3.52 -13.33
CA GLY A 419 -8.01 -3.30 -14.25
C GLY A 419 -7.94 -4.30 -15.42
N SER A 420 -8.02 -5.60 -15.12
CA SER A 420 -8.00 -6.65 -16.15
C SER A 420 -9.21 -6.54 -17.10
N GLY A 421 -10.40 -6.29 -16.55
CA GLY A 421 -11.61 -6.07 -17.35
C GLY A 421 -11.50 -4.85 -18.25
N LEU A 422 -10.84 -3.77 -17.79
CA LEU A 422 -10.63 -2.57 -18.60
C LEU A 422 -9.65 -2.81 -19.76
N ILE A 423 -8.59 -3.59 -19.53
CA ILE A 423 -7.64 -4.02 -20.57
C ILE A 423 -8.39 -4.80 -21.66
N ASP A 424 -9.15 -5.82 -21.25
CA ASP A 424 -9.95 -6.64 -22.16
C ASP A 424 -10.96 -5.80 -22.94
N LEU A 425 -11.72 -4.94 -22.25
CA LEU A 425 -12.72 -4.08 -22.86
C LEU A 425 -12.11 -3.21 -23.97
N ILE A 426 -11.02 -2.51 -23.68
CA ILE A 426 -10.41 -1.60 -24.65
C ILE A 426 -9.83 -2.37 -25.84
N ALA A 427 -9.22 -3.54 -25.59
CA ALA A 427 -8.75 -4.43 -26.65
C ALA A 427 -9.91 -4.91 -27.53
N GLU A 428 -11.03 -5.33 -26.94
CA GLU A 428 -12.19 -5.83 -27.66
C GLU A 428 -12.94 -4.72 -28.42
N LEU A 429 -13.07 -3.52 -27.83
CA LEU A 429 -13.61 -2.36 -28.52
C LEU A 429 -12.78 -2.00 -29.76
N TYR A 430 -11.45 -2.08 -29.66
CA TYR A 430 -10.56 -1.82 -30.80
C TYR A 430 -10.66 -2.91 -31.88
N LYS A 431 -10.58 -4.19 -31.49
CA LYS A 431 -10.69 -5.33 -32.42
C LYS A 431 -12.01 -5.35 -33.18
N ASN A 432 -13.11 -4.98 -32.52
CA ASN A 432 -14.45 -4.93 -33.11
C ASN A 432 -14.79 -3.58 -33.76
N ASN A 433 -13.79 -2.71 -33.98
CA ASN A 433 -13.94 -1.39 -34.63
C ASN A 433 -14.93 -0.43 -33.95
N TYR A 434 -15.24 -0.61 -32.66
CA TYR A 434 -16.01 0.37 -31.90
C TYR A 434 -15.22 1.65 -31.69
N ILE A 435 -13.91 1.52 -31.47
CA ILE A 435 -12.99 2.65 -31.30
C ILE A 435 -11.86 2.65 -32.33
N ASN A 436 -11.34 3.84 -32.61
CA ASN A 436 -10.15 4.01 -33.44
C ASN A 436 -8.85 3.98 -32.61
N LYS A 437 -7.70 4.14 -33.29
CA LYS A 437 -6.38 4.17 -32.65
C LYS A 437 -6.17 5.32 -31.64
N PHE A 438 -7.05 6.31 -31.64
CA PHE A 438 -7.05 7.44 -30.70
C PHE A 438 -8.10 7.28 -29.59
N GLY A 439 -8.76 6.11 -29.49
CA GLY A 439 -9.78 5.86 -28.48
C GLY A 439 -11.13 6.53 -28.73
N LYS A 440 -11.38 7.03 -29.95
CA LYS A 440 -12.66 7.67 -30.31
C LYS A 440 -13.64 6.66 -30.88
N PHE A 441 -14.89 6.74 -30.46
CA PHE A 441 -15.95 5.89 -30.99
C PHE A 441 -16.21 6.21 -32.46
N LYS A 442 -16.32 5.15 -33.28
CA LYS A 442 -16.49 5.24 -34.74
C LYS A 442 -17.79 4.65 -35.25
N ARG A 443 -18.52 3.97 -34.38
CA ARG A 443 -19.68 3.17 -34.71
C ARG A 443 -20.83 3.56 -33.80
N ASP A 444 -22.02 3.62 -34.38
CA ASP A 444 -23.26 3.63 -33.64
C ASP A 444 -23.77 2.21 -33.40
N GLY A 445 -24.53 2.03 -32.34
CA GLY A 445 -25.13 0.75 -32.02
C GLY A 445 -25.89 0.83 -30.71
N ARG A 446 -26.59 -0.25 -30.36
CA ARG A 446 -27.46 -0.28 -29.17
C ARG A 446 -26.73 0.05 -27.85
N ARG A 447 -25.41 -0.13 -27.81
CA ARG A 447 -24.55 0.08 -26.63
C ARG A 447 -23.79 1.40 -26.67
N ILE A 448 -23.92 2.21 -27.73
CA ILE A 448 -23.28 3.51 -27.82
C ILE A 448 -24.31 4.58 -27.48
N VAL A 449 -23.99 5.40 -26.50
CA VAL A 449 -24.83 6.53 -26.07
C VAL A 449 -24.07 7.82 -26.30
N HIS A 450 -24.64 8.69 -27.14
CA HIS A 450 -24.11 10.01 -27.43
C HIS A 450 -24.77 11.06 -26.53
N GLU A 451 -24.22 11.22 -25.33
CA GLU A 451 -24.48 12.36 -24.43
C GLU A 451 -23.34 13.40 -24.57
N GLU A 452 -23.16 14.32 -23.61
CA GLU A 452 -22.04 15.28 -23.61
C GLU A 452 -20.67 14.61 -23.81
N VAL A 453 -20.49 13.40 -23.26
CA VAL A 453 -19.33 12.55 -23.51
C VAL A 453 -19.82 11.19 -24.01
N PRO A 454 -19.47 10.78 -25.25
CA PRO A 454 -19.87 9.48 -25.78
C PRO A 454 -19.40 8.32 -24.88
N LYS A 455 -20.27 7.34 -24.69
CA LYS A 455 -20.03 6.19 -23.80
C LYS A 455 -20.52 4.88 -24.38
N PHE A 456 -19.80 3.81 -24.07
CA PHE A 456 -20.17 2.43 -24.36
C PHE A 456 -20.77 1.76 -23.12
N VAL A 457 -21.90 1.09 -23.27
CA VAL A 457 -22.59 0.35 -22.22
C VAL A 457 -22.10 -1.09 -22.19
N VAL A 458 -21.33 -1.42 -21.15
CA VAL A 458 -20.79 -2.76 -20.90
C VAL A 458 -21.88 -3.67 -20.33
N ALA A 459 -22.59 -3.21 -19.30
CA ALA A 459 -23.73 -3.90 -18.71
C ALA A 459 -24.88 -2.90 -18.49
N PHE A 460 -26.10 -3.28 -18.87
CA PHE A 460 -27.31 -2.49 -18.68
C PHE A 460 -27.77 -2.51 -17.22
N SER A 461 -28.62 -1.55 -16.83
CA SER A 461 -29.05 -1.35 -15.45
C SER A 461 -29.75 -2.55 -14.81
N ASP A 462 -30.46 -3.36 -15.59
CA ASP A 462 -31.14 -4.58 -15.15
C ASP A 462 -30.18 -5.74 -14.84
N GLU A 463 -28.99 -5.71 -15.43
CA GLU A 463 -27.93 -6.70 -15.20
C GLU A 463 -27.14 -6.42 -13.91
N THR A 464 -27.07 -5.16 -13.46
CA THR A 464 -26.14 -4.73 -12.42
C THR A 464 -26.69 -4.84 -11.01
N GLU A 465 -25.80 -4.83 -10.02
CA GLU A 465 -26.19 -4.93 -8.61
C GLU A 465 -26.96 -3.68 -8.12
N PHE A 466 -26.58 -2.50 -8.63
CA PHE A 466 -27.08 -1.22 -8.14
C PHE A 466 -28.13 -0.57 -9.05
N GLY A 467 -28.64 -1.28 -10.06
CA GLY A 467 -29.65 -0.73 -10.98
C GLY A 467 -29.14 0.41 -11.87
N LYS A 468 -27.81 0.54 -12.02
CA LYS A 468 -27.15 1.57 -12.81
C LYS A 468 -26.30 0.90 -13.89
N SER A 469 -26.39 1.36 -15.13
CA SER A 469 -25.58 0.81 -16.22
C SER A 469 -24.09 1.01 -15.96
N ILE A 470 -23.28 -0.01 -16.26
CA ILE A 470 -21.83 0.08 -16.23
C ILE A 470 -21.36 0.53 -17.62
N THR A 471 -20.69 1.67 -17.65
CA THR A 471 -20.29 2.33 -18.90
C THR A 471 -18.82 2.73 -18.90
N VAL A 472 -18.24 2.85 -20.09
CA VAL A 472 -16.93 3.44 -20.33
C VAL A 472 -17.06 4.58 -21.33
N THR A 473 -16.60 5.77 -20.94
CA THR A 473 -16.62 6.98 -21.75
C THR A 473 -15.35 7.10 -22.60
N GLU A 474 -15.36 7.94 -23.64
CA GLU A 474 -14.11 8.26 -24.36
C GLU A 474 -13.04 8.86 -23.45
N LYS A 475 -13.45 9.59 -22.40
CA LYS A 475 -12.52 10.12 -21.41
C LYS A 475 -11.84 8.98 -20.64
N ASP A 476 -12.60 7.99 -20.19
CA ASP A 476 -12.06 6.81 -19.51
C ASP A 476 -11.07 6.05 -20.40
N ILE A 477 -11.40 5.87 -21.68
CA ILE A 477 -10.50 5.25 -22.67
C ILE A 477 -9.22 6.07 -22.81
N ASN A 478 -9.31 7.39 -22.89
CA ASN A 478 -8.15 8.25 -22.99
C ASN A 478 -7.24 8.16 -21.75
N GLU A 479 -7.80 8.15 -20.53
CA GLU A 479 -7.02 7.94 -19.30
C GLU A 479 -6.24 6.61 -19.32
N PHE A 480 -6.89 5.52 -19.76
CA PHE A 480 -6.21 4.24 -19.93
C PHE A 480 -5.10 4.30 -21.00
N LEU A 481 -5.37 4.94 -22.14
CA LEU A 481 -4.39 5.06 -23.23
C LEU A 481 -3.17 5.88 -22.81
N LEU A 482 -3.34 6.94 -22.01
CA LEU A 482 -2.24 7.71 -21.44
C LEU A 482 -1.39 6.85 -20.50
N ALA A 483 -2.02 6.09 -19.61
CA ALA A 483 -1.32 5.17 -18.71
C ALA A 483 -0.50 4.14 -19.50
N LYS A 484 -1.13 3.47 -20.46
CA LYS A 484 -0.47 2.50 -21.35
C LYS A 484 0.67 3.12 -22.18
N ALA A 485 0.48 4.35 -22.67
CA ALA A 485 1.49 5.06 -23.43
C ALA A 485 2.70 5.44 -22.57
N SER A 486 2.48 5.85 -21.31
CA SER A 486 3.54 6.16 -20.35
C SER A 486 4.44 4.96 -20.09
N ILE A 487 3.84 3.80 -19.80
CA ILE A 487 4.57 2.53 -19.60
C ILE A 487 5.33 2.14 -20.87
N LYS A 488 4.68 2.20 -22.04
CA LYS A 488 5.30 1.89 -23.34
C LYS A 488 6.50 2.80 -23.62
N ALA A 489 6.38 4.10 -23.36
CA ALA A 489 7.46 5.04 -23.52
C ALA A 489 8.63 4.71 -22.59
N GLY A 490 8.35 4.42 -21.31
CA GLY A 490 9.35 4.04 -20.31
C GLY A 490 10.20 2.86 -20.75
N TRP A 491 9.57 1.73 -21.06
CA TRP A 491 10.32 0.53 -21.43
C TRP A 491 11.00 0.66 -22.80
N SER A 492 10.40 1.37 -23.76
CA SER A 492 11.03 1.58 -25.08
C SER A 492 12.28 2.45 -24.98
N ILE A 493 12.27 3.46 -24.09
CA ILE A 493 13.46 4.29 -23.81
C ILE A 493 14.55 3.46 -23.12
N LEU A 494 14.18 2.59 -22.17
CA LEU A 494 15.14 1.68 -21.54
C LEU A 494 15.75 0.73 -22.56
N ALA A 495 14.94 0.05 -23.39
CA ALA A 495 15.42 -0.86 -24.43
C ALA A 495 16.42 -0.15 -25.37
N LYS A 496 16.10 1.07 -25.81
CA LYS A 496 17.01 1.90 -26.62
C LYS A 496 18.30 2.25 -25.88
N ARG A 497 18.25 2.57 -24.59
CA ARG A 497 19.44 2.88 -23.78
C ARG A 497 20.28 1.66 -23.42
N PHE A 498 19.65 0.50 -23.36
CA PHE A 498 20.30 -0.79 -23.16
C PHE A 498 20.86 -1.36 -24.47
N ASN A 499 20.45 -0.80 -25.62
CA ASN A 499 20.79 -1.27 -26.97
C ASN A 499 20.30 -2.71 -27.25
N VAL A 500 19.04 -2.97 -26.89
CA VAL A 500 18.35 -4.25 -27.13
C VAL A 500 17.07 -4.03 -27.92
N GLU A 501 16.80 -4.91 -28.87
CA GLU A 501 15.55 -4.92 -29.62
C GLU A 501 14.43 -5.50 -28.74
N PRO A 502 13.22 -4.92 -28.73
CA PRO A 502 12.09 -5.38 -27.92
C PRO A 502 11.78 -6.88 -28.00
N GLU A 503 12.00 -7.49 -29.17
CA GLU A 503 11.75 -8.91 -29.43
C GLU A 503 12.77 -9.85 -28.78
N LYS A 504 13.85 -9.30 -28.20
CA LYS A 504 14.95 -10.03 -27.54
C LYS A 504 14.96 -9.88 -26.01
N ILE A 505 13.92 -9.28 -25.44
CA ILE A 505 13.76 -9.04 -24.00
C ILE A 505 12.81 -10.07 -23.40
#